data_AF-A0A2K3JP15-F1
#
_entry.id   AF-A0A2K3JP15-F1
#
_cell.length_a   1.000
_cell.length_b   1.000
_cell.length_c   1.000
_cell.angle_alpha   90.00
_cell.angle_beta   90.00
_cell.angle_gamma   90.00
#
_symmetry.space_group_name_H-M   'P 1'
#
loop_
_entity.id
_entity.type
_entity.pdbx_description
1 polymer ?
#
loop_
_entity_poly.entity_id
_entity_poly.type
_entity_poly.pdbx_seq_one_letter_code
_entity_poly.pdbx_strand_id
1 'polypeptide(L)'
;MVLPDDDDNNGVVSVNNLTKVSLTIAKHLFSKQEHKENNVLFLPLSLQVVLGLIATGSEGPTRQQLLDFLQFESTDQIKSFVSHLHSVVLKDAFPSGGPRLPFVNGVWIDQSFSLRPSFKKIVSNDYKVTLSSVDFITK
;
A
#
# COMPACT_ATOMS: atom_id res chain seq x y z
N MET A 1 2.96 23.41 31.53
CA MET A 1 3.70 22.20 31.14
C MET A 1 2.66 21.23 30.61
N VAL A 2 2.42 21.28 29.31
CA VAL A 2 1.45 20.40 28.64
C VAL A 2 2.20 19.11 28.31
N LEU A 3 1.68 17.98 28.76
CA LEU A 3 2.21 16.66 28.45
C LEU A 3 2.11 16.43 26.94
N PRO A 4 3.11 15.81 26.29
CA PRO A 4 2.99 15.44 24.89
C PRO A 4 1.95 14.32 24.77
N ASP A 5 0.99 14.50 23.87
CA ASP A 5 -0.05 13.54 23.54
C ASP A 5 0.54 12.23 22.99
N ASP A 6 -0.07 11.11 23.40
CA ASP A 6 0.20 9.72 22.99
C ASP A 6 -0.06 9.48 21.48
N ASP A 7 0.83 9.95 20.61
CA ASP A 7 0.78 9.67 19.15
C ASP A 7 1.44 8.32 18.75
N ASP A 8 1.85 7.49 19.73
CA ASP A 8 2.56 6.23 19.49
C ASP A 8 1.62 5.01 19.30
N ASN A 9 0.33 5.16 19.65
CA ASN A 9 -0.62 4.04 19.61
C ASN A 9 -1.13 3.73 18.18
N ASN A 10 -1.08 4.70 17.27
CA ASN A 10 -1.50 4.52 15.87
C ASN A 10 -0.59 3.57 15.09
N GLY A 11 0.72 3.53 15.41
CA GLY A 11 1.67 2.63 14.78
C GLY A 11 1.39 1.15 15.11
N VAL A 12 1.12 0.86 16.39
CA VAL A 12 0.83 -0.49 16.88
C VAL A 12 -0.49 -1.02 16.32
N VAL A 13 -1.54 -0.18 16.27
CA VAL A 13 -2.84 -0.54 15.68
C VAL A 13 -2.70 -0.86 14.18
N SER A 14 -1.93 -0.05 13.44
CA SER A 14 -1.71 -0.25 12.00
C SER A 14 -0.95 -1.56 11.68
N VAL A 15 0.03 -1.94 12.50
CA VAL A 15 0.80 -3.19 12.31
C VAL A 15 -0.06 -4.44 12.57
N ASN A 16 -0.96 -4.37 13.54
CA ASN A 16 -1.92 -5.45 13.80
C ASN A 16 -2.89 -5.64 12.63
N ASN A 17 -3.37 -4.53 12.05
CA ASN A 17 -4.24 -4.54 10.88
C ASN A 17 -3.53 -5.13 9.66
N LEU A 18 -2.29 -4.67 9.39
CA LEU A 18 -1.40 -5.23 8.37
C LEU A 18 -1.29 -6.76 8.51
N THR A 19 -1.03 -7.26 9.72
CA THR A 19 -0.86 -8.69 9.98
C THR A 19 -2.14 -9.48 9.74
N LYS A 20 -3.29 -9.00 10.23
CA LYS A 20 -4.59 -9.65 10.01
C LYS A 20 -4.94 -9.73 8.52
N VAL A 21 -4.79 -8.63 7.79
CA VAL A 21 -5.06 -8.58 6.34
C VAL A 21 -4.12 -9.53 5.59
N SER A 22 -2.84 -9.57 5.99
CA SER A 22 -1.84 -10.49 5.42
C SER A 22 -2.23 -11.96 5.61
N LEU A 23 -2.67 -12.34 6.82
CA LEU A 23 -3.12 -13.70 7.11
C LEU A 23 -4.41 -14.06 6.36
N THR A 24 -5.33 -13.11 6.20
CA THR A 24 -6.53 -13.31 5.39
C THR A 24 -6.18 -13.61 3.93
N ILE A 25 -5.27 -12.82 3.34
CA ILE A 25 -4.79 -13.02 1.97
C ILE A 25 -4.06 -14.37 1.87
N ALA A 26 -3.14 -14.66 2.80
CA ALA A 26 -2.39 -15.92 2.82
C ALA A 26 -3.34 -17.13 2.91
N LYS A 27 -4.30 -17.09 3.83
CA LYS A 27 -5.30 -18.14 4.00
C LYS A 27 -6.10 -18.35 2.72
N HIS A 28 -6.52 -17.27 2.07
CA HIS A 28 -7.23 -17.35 0.80
C HIS A 28 -6.36 -17.98 -0.29
N LEU A 29 -5.12 -17.52 -0.47
CA LEU A 29 -4.17 -18.06 -1.45
C LEU A 29 -3.89 -19.54 -1.20
N PHE A 30 -3.54 -19.93 0.04
CA PHE A 30 -3.18 -21.30 0.37
C PHE A 30 -4.37 -22.27 0.37
N SER A 31 -5.60 -21.76 0.43
CA SER A 31 -6.80 -22.60 0.30
C SER A 31 -7.09 -23.05 -1.14
N LYS A 32 -6.44 -22.41 -2.14
CA LYS A 32 -6.66 -22.74 -3.56
C LYS A 32 -6.01 -24.08 -3.92
N GLN A 33 -6.78 -24.93 -4.59
CA GLN A 33 -6.35 -26.28 -4.96
C GLN A 33 -5.15 -26.29 -5.91
N GLU A 34 -5.02 -25.27 -6.75
CA GLU A 34 -3.88 -25.02 -7.66
C GLU A 34 -2.54 -24.83 -6.93
N HIS A 35 -2.55 -24.50 -5.64
CA HIS A 35 -1.35 -24.18 -4.88
C HIS A 35 -0.97 -25.25 -3.84
N LYS A 36 -1.72 -26.36 -3.75
CA LYS A 36 -1.49 -27.40 -2.72
C LYS A 36 -0.12 -28.07 -2.78
N GLU A 37 0.48 -28.14 -3.96
CA GLU A 37 1.78 -28.80 -4.19
C GLU A 37 2.87 -27.81 -4.63
N ASN A 38 2.58 -26.50 -4.57
CA ASN A 38 3.47 -25.45 -5.06
C ASN A 38 3.96 -24.57 -3.90
N ASN A 39 5.20 -24.10 -4.01
CA ASN A 39 5.68 -23.03 -3.14
C ASN A 39 4.98 -21.72 -3.53
N VAL A 40 4.34 -21.07 -2.56
CA VAL A 40 3.69 -19.77 -2.76
C VAL A 40 4.47 -18.71 -2.01
N LEU A 41 4.94 -17.70 -2.74
CA LEU A 41 5.53 -16.49 -2.19
C LEU A 41 4.63 -15.32 -2.56
N PHE A 42 4.29 -14.49 -1.59
CA PHE A 42 3.64 -13.21 -1.85
C PHE A 42 4.13 -12.17 -0.85
N LEU A 43 4.00 -10.89 -1.22
CA LEU A 43 4.45 -9.75 -0.44
C LEU A 43 3.23 -8.94 0.06
N PRO A 44 2.68 -9.26 1.24
CA PRO A 44 1.47 -8.60 1.73
C PRO A 44 1.59 -7.07 1.77
N LEU A 45 2.74 -6.56 2.21
CA LEU A 45 3.03 -5.12 2.27
C LEU A 45 2.85 -4.43 0.92
N SER A 46 3.39 -5.01 -0.17
CA SER A 46 3.26 -4.42 -1.51
C SER A 46 1.79 -4.35 -1.94
N LEU A 47 1.05 -5.45 -1.74
CA LEU A 47 -0.37 -5.51 -2.12
C LEU A 47 -1.22 -4.49 -1.34
N GLN A 48 -0.98 -4.36 -0.03
CA GLN A 48 -1.71 -3.40 0.80
C GLN A 48 -1.40 -1.94 0.45
N VAL A 49 -0.15 -1.61 0.10
CA VAL A 49 0.21 -0.28 -0.40
C VAL A 49 -0.55 0.05 -1.69
N VAL A 50 -0.61 -0.89 -2.63
CA VAL A 50 -1.36 -0.71 -3.89
C VAL A 50 -2.86 -0.56 -3.64
N LEU A 51 -3.46 -1.42 -2.79
CA LEU A 51 -4.87 -1.30 -2.43
C LEU A 51 -5.18 0.02 -1.72
N GLY A 52 -4.27 0.49 -0.87
CA GLY A 52 -4.40 1.79 -0.21
C GLY A 52 -4.31 2.97 -1.18
N LEU A 53 -3.47 2.86 -2.21
CA LEU A 53 -3.42 3.84 -3.29
C LEU A 53 -4.74 3.87 -4.08
N ILE A 54 -5.30 2.70 -4.39
CA ILE A 54 -6.59 2.58 -5.08
C ILE A 54 -7.70 3.19 -4.21
N ALA A 55 -7.70 2.91 -2.90
CA ALA A 55 -8.66 3.49 -1.95
C ALA A 55 -8.61 5.02 -1.99
N THR A 56 -7.39 5.59 -1.98
CA THR A 56 -7.17 7.03 -2.05
C THR A 56 -7.59 7.66 -3.38
N GLY A 57 -7.53 6.91 -4.48
CA GLY A 57 -8.02 7.34 -5.80
C GLY A 57 -9.52 7.13 -6.04
N SER A 58 -10.22 6.50 -5.09
CA SER A 58 -11.63 6.14 -5.21
C SER A 58 -12.55 6.98 -4.31
N GLU A 59 -13.84 6.94 -4.58
CA GLU A 59 -14.88 7.64 -3.81
C GLU A 59 -16.08 6.70 -3.53
N GLY A 60 -16.95 7.11 -2.60
CA GLY A 60 -18.19 6.39 -2.31
C GLY A 60 -17.98 4.93 -1.83
N PRO A 61 -18.84 4.00 -2.27
CA PRO A 61 -18.81 2.60 -1.82
C PRO A 61 -17.48 1.88 -2.10
N THR A 62 -16.83 2.16 -3.24
CA THR A 62 -15.56 1.54 -3.60
C THR A 62 -14.47 1.87 -2.58
N ARG A 63 -14.39 3.14 -2.15
CA ARG A 63 -13.43 3.55 -1.12
C ARG A 63 -13.72 2.85 0.20
N GLN A 64 -15.00 2.78 0.59
CA GLN A 64 -15.39 2.17 1.86
C GLN A 64 -15.03 0.68 1.90
N GLN A 65 -15.31 -0.08 0.84
CA GLN A 65 -14.96 -1.49 0.75
C GLN A 65 -13.46 -1.74 0.91
N LEU A 66 -12.63 -0.87 0.33
CA LEU A 66 -11.17 -0.97 0.43
C LEU A 66 -10.68 -0.61 1.83
N LEU A 67 -11.24 0.42 2.45
CA LEU A 67 -10.95 0.81 3.83
C LEU A 67 -11.31 -0.31 4.81
N ASP A 68 -12.51 -0.88 4.68
CA ASP A 68 -12.98 -1.98 5.52
C ASP A 68 -12.09 -3.22 5.37
N PHE A 69 -11.73 -3.58 4.12
CA PHE A 69 -10.84 -4.70 3.85
C PHE A 69 -9.44 -4.49 4.46
N LEU A 70 -8.88 -3.29 4.30
CA LEU A 70 -7.56 -2.94 4.82
C LEU A 70 -7.57 -2.64 6.33
N GLN A 71 -8.75 -2.57 6.95
CA GLN A 71 -8.98 -2.19 8.35
C GLN A 71 -8.42 -0.79 8.66
N PHE A 72 -8.69 0.19 7.80
CA PHE A 72 -8.43 1.61 8.08
C PHE A 72 -9.74 2.39 8.11
N GLU A 73 -9.81 3.43 8.94
CA GLU A 73 -10.98 4.28 9.05
C GLU A 73 -11.00 5.38 7.97
N SER A 74 -9.83 5.74 7.44
CA SER A 74 -9.71 6.80 6.43
C SER A 74 -8.49 6.64 5.53
N THR A 75 -8.52 7.34 4.39
CA THR A 75 -7.37 7.42 3.47
C THR A 75 -6.21 8.21 4.07
N ASP A 76 -6.46 9.07 5.06
CA ASP A 76 -5.40 9.77 5.80
C ASP A 76 -4.59 8.81 6.66
N GLN A 77 -5.24 7.85 7.33
CA GLN A 77 -4.55 6.78 8.06
C GLN A 77 -3.69 5.92 7.13
N ILE A 78 -4.21 5.59 5.93
CA ILE A 78 -3.43 4.85 4.92
C ILE A 78 -2.18 5.64 4.51
N LYS A 79 -2.31 6.94 4.20
CA LYS A 79 -1.15 7.78 3.82
C LYS A 79 -0.11 7.87 4.93
N SER A 80 -0.56 8.01 6.18
CA SER A 80 0.33 8.03 7.35
C SER A 80 1.08 6.70 7.50
N PHE A 81 0.36 5.57 7.37
CA PHE A 81 0.93 4.24 7.39
C PHE A 81 1.98 4.02 6.29
N VAL A 82 1.69 4.40 5.05
CA VAL A 82 2.64 4.29 3.91
C VAL A 82 3.87 5.17 4.14
N SER A 83 3.68 6.38 4.67
CA SER A 83 4.78 7.28 5.02
C SER A 83 5.69 6.67 6.09
N HIS A 84 5.11 6.04 7.12
CA HIS A 84 5.85 5.33 8.16
C HIS A 84 6.59 4.10 7.62
N LEU A 85 5.95 3.31 6.75
CA LEU A 85 6.60 2.19 6.07
C LEU A 85 7.84 2.65 5.28
N HIS A 86 7.72 3.75 4.55
CA HIS A 86 8.83 4.28 3.75
C HIS A 86 9.98 4.83 4.60
N SER A 87 9.69 5.40 5.78
CA SER A 87 10.70 6.01 6.64
C SER A 87 11.40 5.02 7.56
N VAL A 88 10.70 3.96 8.00
CA VAL A 88 11.20 2.99 8.98
C VAL A 88 11.51 1.64 8.34
N VAL A 89 10.53 1.04 7.67
CA VAL A 89 10.60 -0.38 7.24
C VAL A 89 11.38 -0.55 5.93
N LEU A 90 11.16 0.35 4.97
CA LEU A 90 11.75 0.27 3.63
C LEU A 90 12.99 1.16 3.48
N LYS A 91 13.48 1.74 4.58
CA LYS A 91 14.71 2.52 4.58
C LYS A 91 15.87 1.59 4.22
N ASP A 92 16.66 1.99 3.21
CA ASP A 92 17.82 1.20 2.79
C ASP A 92 18.80 1.05 3.96
N ALA A 93 18.92 -0.18 4.46
CA ALA A 93 19.80 -0.51 5.56
C ALA A 93 21.19 -0.94 5.07
N PHE A 94 21.40 -1.05 3.75
CA PHE A 94 22.67 -1.49 3.16
C PHE A 94 23.89 -0.66 3.59
N PRO A 95 23.84 0.69 3.68
CA PRO A 95 24.98 1.47 4.15
C PRO A 95 25.40 1.14 5.59
N SER A 96 24.48 0.59 6.39
CA SER A 96 24.71 0.18 7.77
C SER A 96 24.99 -1.33 7.91
N GLY A 97 25.26 -2.04 6.80
CA GLY A 97 25.48 -3.48 6.77
C GLY A 97 24.21 -4.33 6.81
N GLY A 98 23.03 -3.71 6.69
CA GLY A 98 21.73 -4.39 6.63
C GLY A 98 21.33 -4.86 5.23
N PRO A 99 20.17 -5.51 5.10
CA PRO A 99 19.69 -6.01 3.82
C PRO A 99 19.28 -4.86 2.87
N ARG A 100 19.45 -5.08 1.56
CA ARG A 100 18.82 -4.25 0.52
C ARG A 100 17.38 -4.71 0.31
N LEU A 101 16.44 -3.79 0.45
CA LEU A 101 15.02 -4.04 0.22
C LEU A 101 14.46 -3.08 -0.83
N PRO A 102 14.65 -3.37 -2.14
CA PRO A 102 14.05 -2.54 -3.18
C PRO A 102 12.53 -2.66 -3.12
N PHE A 103 11.85 -1.51 -3.08
CA PHE A 103 10.40 -1.43 -3.10
C PHE A 103 9.97 -0.50 -4.23
N VAL A 104 9.37 -1.08 -5.27
CA VAL A 104 9.00 -0.36 -6.50
C VAL A 104 7.55 -0.65 -6.81
N ASN A 105 6.76 0.41 -6.94
CA ASN A 105 5.38 0.35 -7.39
C ASN A 105 5.21 1.28 -8.60
N GLY A 106 4.35 0.88 -9.54
CA GLY A 106 4.08 1.64 -10.75
C GLY A 106 2.59 1.66 -11.08
N VAL A 107 2.14 2.77 -11.65
CA VAL A 107 0.79 2.95 -12.20
C VAL A 107 0.95 3.35 -13.65
N TRP A 108 0.40 2.53 -14.55
CA TRP A 108 0.33 2.80 -15.97
C TRP A 108 -1.11 3.10 -16.34
N ILE A 109 -1.34 4.20 -17.06
CA ILE A 109 -2.67 4.67 -17.43
C ILE A 109 -2.71 4.91 -18.92
N ASP A 110 -3.82 4.52 -19.54
CA ASP A 110 -4.01 4.78 -20.96
C ASP A 110 -3.93 6.28 -21.27
N GLN A 111 -3.22 6.63 -22.34
CA GLN A 111 -2.99 8.00 -22.76
C GLN A 111 -4.25 8.78 -23.12
N SER A 112 -5.37 8.09 -23.39
CA SER A 112 -6.67 8.74 -23.57
C SER A 112 -7.24 9.31 -22.26
N PHE A 113 -6.75 8.88 -21.09
CA PHE A 113 -7.20 9.38 -19.79
C PHE A 113 -6.22 10.36 -19.16
N SER A 114 -6.78 11.38 -18.52
CA SER A 114 -6.04 12.34 -17.71
C SER A 114 -6.36 12.18 -16.23
N LEU A 115 -5.33 11.90 -15.42
CA LEU A 115 -5.47 11.92 -13.97
C LEU A 115 -5.65 13.33 -13.41
N ARG A 116 -6.46 13.44 -12.36
CA ARG A 116 -6.59 14.66 -11.56
C ARG A 116 -5.22 15.06 -10.99
N PRO A 117 -4.83 16.35 -11.07
CA PRO A 117 -3.54 16.82 -10.54
C PRO A 117 -3.32 16.51 -9.06
N SER A 118 -4.38 16.59 -8.25
CA SER A 118 -4.34 16.23 -6.82
C SER A 118 -3.94 14.78 -6.60
N PHE A 119 -4.48 13.85 -7.41
CA PHE A 119 -4.15 12.44 -7.32
C PHE A 119 -2.71 12.16 -7.78
N LYS A 120 -2.24 12.80 -8.86
CA LYS A 120 -0.83 12.71 -9.29
C LYS A 120 0.14 13.10 -8.17
N LYS A 121 -0.19 14.14 -7.41
CA LYS A 121 0.62 14.60 -6.26
C LYS A 121 0.68 13.56 -5.16
N ILE A 122 -0.46 12.93 -4.81
CA ILE A 122 -0.52 11.86 -3.81
C ILE A 122 0.33 10.64 -4.24
N VAL A 123 0.14 10.18 -5.48
CA VAL A 123 0.89 9.04 -6.06
C VAL A 123 2.40 9.28 -5.97
N SER A 124 2.84 10.48 -6.33
CA SER A 124 4.28 10.82 -6.40
C SER A 124 4.89 11.10 -5.03
N ASN A 125 4.20 11.85 -4.18
CA ASN A 125 4.78 12.35 -2.93
C ASN A 125 4.59 11.38 -1.77
N ASP A 126 3.37 10.87 -1.59
CA ASP A 126 3.01 10.07 -0.42
C ASP A 126 3.37 8.60 -0.64
N TYR A 127 3.08 8.09 -1.84
CA TYR A 127 3.30 6.68 -2.18
C TYR A 127 4.62 6.40 -2.91
N LYS A 128 5.33 7.43 -3.38
CA LYS A 128 6.57 7.32 -4.19
C LYS A 128 6.43 6.33 -5.36
N VAL A 129 5.26 6.32 -5.99
CA VAL A 129 4.91 5.42 -7.09
C VAL A 129 5.29 6.06 -8.42
N THR A 130 5.84 5.26 -9.34
CA THR A 130 6.11 5.72 -10.71
C THR A 130 4.80 5.80 -11.49
N LEU A 131 4.50 6.95 -12.09
CA LEU A 131 3.33 7.15 -12.92
C LEU A 131 3.72 7.28 -14.39
N SER A 132 3.12 6.47 -15.26
CA SER A 132 3.37 6.53 -16.70
C SER A 132 2.08 6.54 -17.50
N SER A 133 2.07 7.31 -18.60
CA SER A 133 1.03 7.26 -19.62
C SER A 133 1.48 6.30 -20.73
N VAL A 134 0.60 5.37 -21.13
CA VAL A 134 0.88 4.32 -22.11
C VAL A 134 -0.25 4.26 -23.11
N ASP A 135 0.03 3.90 -24.36
CA ASP A 135 -1.00 3.56 -25.33
C ASP A 135 -1.34 2.07 -25.21
N PHE A 136 -2.51 1.75 -24.67
CA PHE A 136 -3.01 0.37 -24.57
C PHE A 136 -3.96 -0.01 -25.71
N ILE A 137 -4.33 0.94 -26.58
CA ILE A 137 -5.34 0.73 -27.62
C ILE A 137 -4.68 0.33 -28.94
N THR A 138 -3.58 0.98 -29.30
CA THR A 138 -2.93 0.81 -30.61
C THR A 138 -1.63 0.00 -30.56
N LYS A 139 -1.30 -0.58 -29.41
CA LYS A 139 -0.09 -1.38 -29.17
C LYS A 139 -0.38 -2.72 -28.52
#